data_AF-A0A7S1UN67-F1
#
_entry.id   AF-A0A7S1UN67-F1
#
_cell.length_a   1.000
_cell.length_b   1.000
_cell.length_c   1.000
_cell.angle_alpha   90.00
_cell.angle_beta   90.00
_cell.angle_gamma   90.00
#
_symmetry.space_group_name_H-M   'P 1'
#
loop_
_entity.id
_entity.type
_entity.pdbx_description
1 polymer ?
#
loop_
_entity_poly.entity_id
_entity_poly.type
_entity_poly.pdbx_seq_one_letter_code
_entity_poly.pdbx_strand_id
1 'polypeptide(L)'
;AEWRSKHLWLHPKLRDYRYVLWWDNDSLVTRPWQKDPIATMARNNWTFLFERLIPGDKDFTPYVDEQVQASFGGRSLCHLRLDGESSIGNLNVVTTHPGEETDNQTASTAPFRSKKCGRGLSKVYGFFHITDLAVYGSRQAMDWYVNLIGTAKFARKLDDQLATIMPG
;
A
#
# COMPACT_ATOMS: atom_id res chain seq x y z
N ALA A 1 -1.01 -13.80 -2.62
CA ALA A 1 -0.27 -12.87 -1.74
C ALA A 1 1.23 -13.04 -1.86
N GLU A 2 1.84 -14.01 -1.18
CA GLU A 2 3.31 -14.07 -0.95
C GLU A 2 4.18 -13.83 -2.18
N TRP A 3 3.90 -14.48 -3.32
CA TRP A 3 4.72 -14.30 -4.51
C TRP A 3 4.75 -12.83 -4.98
N ARG A 4 3.58 -12.23 -5.20
CA ARG A 4 3.46 -10.85 -5.65
C ARG A 4 3.95 -9.87 -4.59
N SER A 5 3.65 -10.17 -3.32
CA SER A 5 3.98 -9.27 -2.22
C SER A 5 5.47 -9.21 -1.93
N LYS A 6 6.20 -10.32 -2.05
CA LYS A 6 7.60 -10.43 -1.60
C LYS A 6 8.58 -10.83 -2.70
N HIS A 7 8.25 -11.87 -3.46
CA HIS A 7 9.21 -12.50 -4.37
C HIS A 7 9.34 -11.79 -5.71
N LEU A 8 8.24 -11.22 -6.21
CA LEU A 8 8.21 -10.53 -7.49
C LEU A 8 9.29 -9.45 -7.56
N TRP A 9 9.34 -8.55 -6.57
CA TRP A 9 10.20 -7.37 -6.58
C TRP A 9 11.70 -7.67 -6.53
N LEU A 10 12.07 -8.88 -6.07
CA LEU A 10 13.46 -9.34 -5.98
C LEU A 10 13.83 -10.32 -7.11
N HIS A 11 12.94 -10.55 -8.07
CA HIS A 11 13.16 -11.54 -9.09
C HIS A 11 14.36 -11.15 -9.97
N PRO A 12 15.37 -12.02 -10.19
CA PRO A 12 16.60 -11.64 -10.90
C PRO A 12 16.39 -11.09 -12.31
N LYS A 13 15.32 -11.52 -13.00
CA LYS A 13 14.96 -11.01 -14.34
C LYS A 13 14.47 -9.57 -14.34
N LEU A 14 14.12 -9.01 -13.18
CA LEU A 14 13.68 -7.62 -13.05
C LEU A 14 14.83 -6.67 -12.72
N ARG A 15 16.05 -7.17 -12.49
CA ARG A 15 17.20 -6.38 -12.03
C ARG A 15 17.54 -5.19 -12.95
N ASP A 16 17.33 -5.36 -14.25
CA ASP A 16 17.66 -4.36 -15.27
C ASP A 16 16.49 -3.40 -15.55
N TYR A 17 15.37 -3.56 -14.83
CA TYR A 17 14.18 -2.75 -14.99
C TYR A 17 14.02 -1.82 -13.79
N ARG A 18 13.58 -0.58 -14.05
CA ARG A 18 13.18 0.36 -13.01
C ARG A 18 11.70 0.25 -12.66
N TYR A 19 10.86 0.01 -13.66
CA TYR A 19 9.41 -0.02 -13.50
C TYR A 19 8.85 -1.38 -13.87
N VAL A 20 7.83 -1.82 -13.12
CA VAL A 20 6.99 -2.97 -13.50
C VAL A 20 5.59 -2.46 -13.78
N LEU A 21 5.09 -2.80 -14.96
CA LEU A 21 3.67 -2.73 -15.27
C LEU A 21 3.04 -4.06 -14.86
N TRP A 22 2.12 -4.00 -13.91
CA TRP A 22 1.26 -5.12 -13.56
C TRP A 22 -0.06 -5.01 -14.30
N TRP A 23 -0.48 -6.12 -14.90
CA TRP A 23 -1.72 -6.25 -15.62
C TRP A 23 -2.35 -7.61 -15.31
N ASP A 24 -3.52 -7.61 -14.67
CA ASP A 24 -4.25 -8.85 -14.42
C ASP A 24 -5.02 -9.31 -15.67
N ASN A 25 -5.16 -10.62 -15.86
CA ASN A 25 -5.70 -11.16 -17.11
C ASN A 25 -7.21 -10.92 -17.30
N ASP A 26 -7.91 -10.56 -16.23
CA ASP A 26 -9.32 -10.16 -16.23
C ASP A 26 -9.51 -8.63 -16.37
N SER A 27 -8.42 -7.89 -16.59
CA SER A 27 -8.46 -6.45 -16.87
C SER A 27 -8.69 -6.16 -18.35
N LEU A 28 -9.48 -5.12 -18.65
CA LEU A 28 -9.77 -4.68 -20.01
C LEU A 28 -9.24 -3.27 -20.29
N VAL A 29 -8.39 -3.12 -21.30
CA VAL A 29 -8.05 -1.81 -21.88
C VAL A 29 -9.17 -1.39 -22.82
N THR A 30 -9.96 -0.39 -22.46
CA THR A 30 -11.06 0.10 -23.31
C THR A 30 -10.64 1.21 -24.28
N ARG A 31 -9.47 1.81 -24.09
CA ARG A 31 -8.97 2.95 -24.89
C ARG A 31 -7.45 2.90 -25.04
N PRO A 32 -6.89 3.28 -26.20
CA PRO A 32 -5.45 3.38 -26.38
C PRO A 32 -4.88 4.49 -25.49
N TRP A 33 -3.70 4.25 -24.91
CA TRP A 33 -2.98 5.29 -24.20
C TRP A 33 -2.45 6.34 -25.18
N GLN A 34 -2.76 7.60 -24.91
CA GLN A 34 -2.27 8.74 -25.72
C GLN A 34 -0.79 9.07 -25.44
N LYS A 35 -0.27 8.59 -24.31
CA LYS A 35 1.12 8.78 -23.86
C LYS A 35 1.61 7.46 -23.30
N ASP A 36 2.89 7.16 -23.50
CA ASP A 36 3.54 6.03 -22.85
C ASP A 36 3.53 6.26 -21.31
N PRO A 37 2.85 5.38 -20.54
CA PRO A 37 2.73 5.56 -19.10
C PRO A 37 4.07 5.30 -18.38
N ILE A 38 4.93 4.40 -18.87
CA ILE A 38 6.25 4.13 -18.31
C ILE A 38 7.17 5.32 -18.53
N ALA A 39 7.22 5.85 -19.75
CA ALA A 39 8.00 7.05 -20.04
C ALA A 39 7.49 8.26 -19.23
N THR A 40 6.18 8.33 -18.97
CA THR A 40 5.61 9.39 -18.12
C THR A 40 6.05 9.26 -16.68
N MET A 41 6.03 8.06 -16.09
CA MET A 41 6.56 7.85 -14.74
C MET A 41 8.05 8.16 -14.66
N ALA A 42 8.84 7.69 -15.62
CA ALA A 42 10.29 7.92 -15.67
C ALA A 42 10.63 9.41 -15.72
N ARG A 43 9.97 10.18 -16.59
CA ARG A 43 10.20 11.63 -16.72
C ARG A 43 9.86 12.42 -15.46
N ASN A 44 8.80 12.02 -14.75
CA ASN A 44 8.35 12.73 -13.56
C ASN A 44 8.89 12.12 -12.25
N ASN A 45 9.75 11.09 -12.35
CA ASN A 45 10.29 10.38 -11.21
C ASN A 45 9.19 9.85 -10.26
N TRP A 46 8.07 9.37 -10.81
CA TRP A 46 6.95 8.87 -10.03
C TRP A 46 7.23 7.48 -9.48
N THR A 47 6.77 7.23 -8.26
CA THR A 47 6.90 5.93 -7.58
C THR A 47 5.82 4.94 -7.99
N PHE A 48 4.61 5.44 -8.22
CA PHE A 48 3.44 4.58 -8.35
C PHE A 48 2.36 5.23 -9.21
N LEU A 49 1.74 4.43 -10.08
CA LEU A 49 0.59 4.80 -10.91
C LEU A 49 -0.43 3.68 -10.82
N PHE A 50 -1.70 4.00 -10.60
CA PHE A 50 -2.76 3.01 -10.40
C PHE A 50 -4.10 3.53 -10.92
N GLU A 51 -5.06 2.63 -11.11
CA GLU A 51 -6.39 2.99 -11.65
C GLU A 51 -7.25 3.75 -10.63
N ARG A 52 -7.44 3.17 -9.43
CA ARG A 52 -8.29 3.73 -8.38
C ARG A 52 -7.99 3.18 -6.99
N LEU A 53 -8.45 3.90 -5.97
CA LEU A 53 -8.57 3.39 -4.61
C LEU A 53 -9.93 2.69 -4.43
N ILE A 54 -9.95 1.61 -3.66
CA ILE A 54 -11.16 0.91 -3.23
C ILE A 54 -11.26 0.90 -1.71
N PRO A 55 -12.47 0.89 -1.12
CA PRO A 55 -12.63 0.76 0.33
C PRO A 55 -11.98 -0.51 0.87
N GLY A 56 -11.32 -0.39 2.02
CA GLY A 56 -10.79 -1.55 2.75
C GLY A 56 -11.85 -2.34 3.50
N ASP A 57 -11.55 -3.61 3.74
CA ASP A 57 -12.33 -4.45 4.66
C ASP A 57 -12.03 -4.06 6.11
N LYS A 58 -13.08 -3.68 6.86
CA LYS A 58 -12.98 -3.26 8.26
C LYS A 58 -12.58 -4.39 9.18
N ASP A 59 -12.94 -5.62 8.85
CA ASP A 59 -12.60 -6.80 9.66
C ASP A 59 -11.12 -7.16 9.50
N PHE A 60 -10.51 -6.69 8.40
CA PHE A 60 -9.12 -6.93 8.08
C PHE A 60 -8.16 -5.87 8.65
N THR A 61 -8.65 -4.66 8.91
CA THR A 61 -7.86 -3.55 9.45
C THR A 61 -7.08 -3.89 10.71
N PRO A 62 -7.64 -4.58 11.73
CA PRO A 62 -6.90 -4.85 12.97
C PRO A 62 -5.65 -5.70 12.76
N TYR A 63 -5.72 -6.70 11.87
CA TYR A 63 -4.57 -7.55 11.56
C TYR A 63 -3.49 -6.76 10.81
N VAL A 64 -3.89 -5.98 9.80
CA VAL A 64 -2.95 -5.13 9.06
C VAL A 64 -2.29 -4.14 9.99
N ASP A 65 -3.05 -3.50 10.86
CA ASP A 65 -2.56 -2.50 11.80
C ASP A 65 -1.52 -3.07 12.78
N GLU A 66 -1.75 -4.29 13.30
CA GLU A 66 -0.77 -5.01 14.11
C GLU A 66 0.55 -5.23 13.35
N GLN A 67 0.47 -5.64 12.08
CA GLN A 67 1.68 -5.83 11.26
C GLN A 67 2.38 -4.51 10.91
N VAL A 68 1.62 -3.41 10.76
CA VAL A 68 2.18 -2.07 10.53
C VAL A 68 2.92 -1.65 11.79
N GLN A 69 2.30 -1.77 12.96
CA GLN A 69 2.92 -1.42 14.24
C GLN A 69 4.22 -2.21 14.46
N ALA A 70 4.23 -3.51 14.13
CA ALA A 70 5.43 -4.35 14.20
C ALA A 70 6.55 -3.90 13.25
N SER A 71 6.20 -3.34 12.08
CA SER A 71 7.16 -2.94 11.04
C SER A 71 7.64 -1.49 11.17
N PHE A 72 6.82 -0.61 11.76
CA PHE A 72 7.00 0.85 11.72
C PHE A 72 7.04 1.48 13.12
N GLY A 73 7.62 0.78 14.11
CA GLY A 73 7.91 1.35 15.43
C GLY A 73 6.66 1.72 16.23
N GLY A 74 5.62 0.88 16.19
CA GLY A 74 4.38 1.07 16.94
C GLY A 74 3.38 2.05 16.33
N ARG A 75 3.64 2.55 15.11
CA ARG A 75 2.69 3.40 14.37
C ARG A 75 1.55 2.58 13.78
N SER A 76 0.34 3.14 13.82
CA SER A 76 -0.85 2.56 13.18
C SER A 76 -1.11 3.19 11.81
N LEU A 77 -1.75 2.48 10.89
CA LEU A 77 -2.10 3.00 9.55
C LEU A 77 -3.61 3.27 9.47
N CYS A 78 -3.99 4.55 9.41
CA CYS A 78 -5.41 4.90 9.42
C CYS A 78 -6.02 5.06 8.03
N HIS A 79 -5.44 5.94 7.20
CA HIS A 79 -6.02 6.27 5.91
C HIS A 79 -4.91 6.50 4.88
N LEU A 80 -5.20 6.07 3.65
CA LEU A 80 -4.51 6.56 2.46
C LEU A 80 -5.26 7.78 1.95
N ARG A 81 -4.55 8.89 1.75
CA ARG A 81 -5.06 10.07 1.07
C ARG A 81 -4.16 10.42 -0.10
N LEU A 82 -4.75 10.77 -1.24
CA LEU A 82 -4.03 11.45 -2.30
C LEU A 82 -4.11 12.95 -2.03
N ASP A 83 -2.97 13.59 -1.80
CA ASP A 83 -2.90 15.04 -1.66
C ASP A 83 -2.60 15.66 -3.02
N GLY A 84 -3.54 16.44 -3.57
CA GLY A 84 -3.39 17.09 -4.87
C GLY A 84 -4.71 17.18 -5.63
N GLU A 85 -4.64 17.66 -6.88
CA GLU A 85 -5.74 17.49 -7.83
C GLU A 85 -6.03 15.99 -8.02
N SER A 86 -7.28 15.65 -8.29
CA SER A 86 -7.95 14.34 -8.13
C SER A 86 -7.28 13.09 -8.73
N SER A 87 -6.10 13.21 -9.35
CA SER A 87 -5.39 12.14 -10.06
C SER A 87 -3.86 12.18 -9.98
N ILE A 88 -3.24 13.24 -9.45
CA ILE A 88 -1.78 13.33 -9.27
C ILE A 88 -1.51 13.94 -7.90
N GLY A 89 -0.77 13.21 -7.07
CA GLY A 89 -0.53 13.65 -5.71
C GLY A 89 0.40 12.73 -4.94
N ASN A 90 0.73 13.17 -3.74
CA ASN A 90 1.43 12.31 -2.79
C ASN A 90 0.43 11.36 -2.17
N LEU A 91 0.75 10.07 -2.18
CA LEU A 91 0.01 9.09 -1.38
C LEU A 91 0.45 9.26 0.07
N ASN A 92 -0.34 10.00 0.84
CA ASN A 92 -0.08 10.22 2.24
C ASN A 92 -0.70 9.10 3.06
N VAL A 93 0.16 8.51 3.86
CA VAL A 93 -0.15 7.51 4.86
C VAL A 93 -0.34 8.25 6.17
N VAL A 94 -1.59 8.36 6.62
CA VAL A 94 -1.88 8.96 7.93
C VAL A 94 -1.57 7.92 8.99
N THR A 95 -0.47 8.11 9.69
CA THR A 95 -0.11 7.30 10.85
C THR A 95 -0.48 7.96 12.16
N THR A 96 -0.88 7.18 13.15
CA THR A 96 -1.06 7.66 14.53
C THR A 96 -0.08 6.95 15.46
N HIS A 97 0.54 7.71 16.36
CA HIS A 97 1.29 7.14 17.47
C HIS A 97 0.34 6.63 18.57
N PRO A 98 0.73 5.62 19.35
CA PRO A 98 0.03 5.25 20.57
C PRO A 98 0.03 6.46 21.52
N GLY A 99 -1.10 7.16 21.64
CA GLY A 99 -1.26 8.34 22.48
C GLY A 99 -1.37 9.69 21.74
N GLU A 100 -1.19 9.73 20.42
CA GLU A 100 -1.57 10.92 19.64
C GLU A 100 -3.09 10.92 19.44
N GLU A 101 -3.77 11.85 20.12
CA GLU A 101 -5.15 12.16 19.81
C GLU A 101 -5.21 12.69 18.37
N THR A 102 -5.88 11.97 17.48
CA THR A 102 -6.37 12.58 16.25
C THR A 102 -7.40 13.61 16.69
N ASP A 103 -7.00 14.87 16.68
CA ASP A 103 -7.80 15.99 17.15
C ASP A 103 -9.19 16.01 16.52
N ASN A 104 -10.15 16.49 17.32
CA ASN A 104 -11.60 16.67 17.07
C ASN A 104 -12.59 15.63 17.62
N GLN A 105 -12.37 15.10 18.82
CA GLN A 105 -13.49 14.91 19.78
C GLN A 105 -13.00 14.51 21.18
N THR A 106 -13.10 15.49 22.09
CA THR A 106 -13.29 15.46 23.56
C THR A 106 -12.66 14.30 24.34
N ALA A 107 -11.71 14.68 25.19
CA ALA A 107 -11.05 13.89 26.22
C ALA A 107 -12.03 13.03 27.05
N SER A 108 -11.80 11.72 27.05
CA SER A 108 -12.46 10.74 27.91
C SER A 108 -11.39 9.95 28.64
N THR A 109 -11.47 9.91 29.98
CA THR A 109 -10.57 9.24 30.93
C THR A 109 -10.68 7.70 30.91
N ALA A 110 -11.08 7.10 29.79
CA ALA A 110 -11.17 5.66 29.63
C ALA A 110 -9.77 5.04 29.39
N PRO A 111 -9.54 3.79 29.83
CA PRO A 111 -8.25 3.11 29.63
C PRO A 111 -7.90 3.04 28.14
N PHE A 112 -6.62 3.28 27.86
CA PHE A 112 -5.95 3.36 26.56
C PHE A 112 -6.54 2.36 25.53
N ARG A 113 -7.52 2.83 24.75
CA ARG A 113 -7.87 2.22 23.47
C ARG A 113 -7.31 3.18 22.44
N SER A 114 -6.32 2.75 21.66
CA SER A 114 -6.01 3.47 20.42
C SER A 114 -7.36 3.74 19.75
N LYS A 115 -7.63 5.01 19.38
CA LYS A 115 -8.83 5.32 18.60
C LYS A 115 -8.64 4.54 17.30
N LYS A 116 -9.19 3.32 17.26
CA LYS A 116 -9.08 2.40 16.13
C LYS A 116 -9.42 3.23 14.91
N CYS A 117 -8.53 3.25 13.93
CA CYS A 117 -8.78 3.88 12.65
C CYS A 117 -10.17 3.41 12.17
N GLY A 118 -11.19 4.27 12.29
CA GLY A 118 -12.59 3.84 12.32
C GLY A 118 -13.14 3.40 10.96
N ARG A 119 -12.32 3.53 9.91
CA ARG A 119 -12.66 3.18 8.53
C ARG A 119 -11.62 2.18 8.03
N GLY A 120 -12.07 1.21 7.22
CA GLY A 120 -11.19 0.24 6.59
C GLY A 120 -10.09 0.93 5.79
N LEU A 121 -8.88 0.37 5.82
CA LEU A 121 -7.75 0.91 5.07
C LEU A 121 -8.04 0.84 3.57
N SER A 122 -8.25 1.99 2.93
CA SER A 122 -8.40 2.05 1.46
C SER A 122 -7.25 1.30 0.80
N LYS A 123 -7.57 0.51 -0.22
CA LYS A 123 -6.60 -0.29 -0.96
C LYS A 123 -6.44 0.26 -2.36
N VAL A 124 -5.25 0.07 -2.93
CA VAL A 124 -5.08 0.28 -4.36
C VAL A 124 -5.70 -0.91 -5.08
N TYR A 125 -6.52 -0.65 -6.09
CA TYR A 125 -7.09 -1.72 -6.88
C TYR A 125 -5.99 -2.45 -7.65
N GLY A 126 -5.85 -3.76 -7.43
CA GLY A 126 -4.67 -4.51 -7.86
C GLY A 126 -4.65 -4.98 -9.31
N PHE A 127 -5.66 -4.67 -10.09
CA PHE A 127 -5.78 -5.18 -11.46
C PHE A 127 -4.81 -4.49 -12.43
N PHE A 128 -4.58 -3.20 -12.20
CA PHE A 128 -3.63 -2.41 -12.97
C PHE A 128 -2.85 -1.45 -12.08
N HIS A 129 -1.53 -1.52 -12.15
CA HIS A 129 -0.64 -0.50 -11.63
C HIS A 129 0.74 -0.56 -12.25
N ILE A 130 1.49 0.52 -12.11
CA ILE A 130 2.90 0.61 -12.45
C ILE A 130 3.66 1.04 -11.20
N THR A 131 4.74 0.34 -10.88
CA THR A 131 5.53 0.48 -9.65
C THR A 131 6.98 0.75 -9.95
N ASP A 132 7.64 1.59 -9.15
CA ASP A 132 9.10 1.72 -9.12
C ASP A 132 9.71 0.57 -8.30
N LEU A 133 10.45 -0.31 -8.97
CA LEU A 133 11.10 -1.48 -8.37
C LEU A 133 12.09 -1.10 -7.28
N ALA A 134 12.72 0.08 -7.32
CA ALA A 134 13.65 0.50 -6.28
C ALA A 134 12.95 0.72 -4.94
N VAL A 135 11.71 1.23 -4.97
CA VAL A 135 10.91 1.45 -3.75
C VAL A 135 10.38 0.11 -3.24
N TYR A 136 9.77 -0.69 -4.11
CA TYR A 136 9.16 -1.97 -3.74
C TYR A 136 10.16 -3.08 -3.42
N GLY A 137 11.39 -2.99 -3.94
CA GLY A 137 12.52 -3.85 -3.60
C GLY A 137 13.34 -3.36 -2.39
N SER A 138 12.99 -2.21 -1.80
CA SER A 138 13.74 -1.64 -0.68
C SER A 138 13.66 -2.50 0.58
N ARG A 139 14.62 -2.33 1.49
CA ARG A 139 14.63 -3.05 2.77
C ARG A 139 13.36 -2.79 3.60
N GLN A 140 12.90 -1.54 3.66
CA GLN A 140 11.68 -1.16 4.38
C GLN A 140 10.45 -1.88 3.80
N ALA A 141 10.34 -1.94 2.47
CA ALA A 141 9.27 -2.69 1.81
C ALA A 141 9.33 -4.19 2.16
N MET A 142 10.52 -4.77 2.11
CA MET A 142 10.72 -6.18 2.38
C MET A 142 10.42 -6.55 3.84
N ASP A 143 10.85 -5.73 4.79
CA ASP A 143 10.56 -5.92 6.21
C ASP A 143 9.04 -5.85 6.45
N TRP A 144 8.36 -4.89 5.81
CA TRP A 144 6.90 -4.82 5.79
C TRP A 144 6.26 -6.09 5.22
N TYR A 145 6.70 -6.59 4.07
CA TYR A 145 6.12 -7.80 3.48
C TYR A 145 6.35 -9.05 4.31
N VAL A 146 7.52 -9.18 4.92
CA VAL A 146 7.85 -10.31 5.81
C VAL A 146 6.91 -10.31 7.02
N ASN A 147 6.70 -9.16 7.64
CA ASN A 147 5.78 -9.04 8.78
C ASN A 147 4.32 -9.23 8.36
N LEU A 148 3.90 -8.56 7.28
CA LEU A 148 2.54 -8.66 6.75
C LEU A 148 2.16 -10.11 6.45
N ILE A 149 3.04 -10.86 5.77
CA ILE A 149 2.79 -12.27 5.41
C ILE A 149 2.93 -13.19 6.64
N GLY A 150 3.86 -12.87 7.54
CA GLY A 150 4.19 -13.67 8.71
C GLY A 150 4.49 -15.12 8.34
N THR A 151 3.89 -16.06 9.07
CA THR A 151 4.00 -17.51 8.81
C THR A 151 2.98 -18.03 7.79
N ALA A 152 2.09 -17.17 7.28
CA ALA A 152 0.95 -17.54 6.46
C ALA A 152 1.35 -17.73 4.98
N LYS A 153 2.35 -18.59 4.73
CA LYS A 153 2.81 -18.96 3.39
C LYS A 153 1.63 -19.47 2.57
N PHE A 154 1.44 -18.90 1.38
CA PHE A 154 0.30 -19.18 0.48
C PHE A 154 -1.11 -18.92 1.02
N ALA A 155 -1.27 -18.32 2.20
CA ALA A 155 -2.60 -17.98 2.69
C ALA A 155 -3.23 -16.89 1.81
N ARG A 156 -4.45 -17.14 1.32
CA ARG A 156 -5.30 -16.12 0.68
C ARG A 156 -5.92 -15.15 1.67
N LYS A 157 -5.58 -15.27 2.96
CA LYS A 157 -6.08 -14.37 4.00
C LYS A 157 -5.73 -12.92 3.68
N LEU A 158 -4.54 -12.70 3.12
CA LEU A 158 -4.11 -11.41 2.62
C LEU A 158 -4.40 -11.33 1.12
N ASP A 159 -5.11 -10.29 0.72
CA ASP A 159 -5.17 -9.92 -0.68
C ASP A 159 -3.80 -9.40 -1.11
N ASP A 160 -3.33 -9.83 -2.29
CA ASP A 160 -2.01 -9.43 -2.78
C ASP A 160 -1.94 -7.93 -3.11
N GLN A 161 -3.10 -7.29 -3.27
CA GLN A 161 -3.30 -5.84 -3.39
C GLN A 161 -2.80 -5.06 -2.16
N LEU A 162 -2.71 -5.69 -0.98
CA LEU A 162 -2.16 -5.02 0.20
C LEU A 162 -0.65 -4.76 0.08
N ALA A 163 0.05 -5.52 -0.77
CA ALA A 163 1.48 -5.30 -0.96
C ALA A 163 1.81 -4.02 -1.73
N THR A 164 0.83 -3.42 -2.41
CA THR A 164 1.02 -2.16 -3.14
C THR A 164 0.77 -0.93 -2.28
N ILE A 165 0.59 -1.11 -0.97
CA ILE A 165 0.23 -0.05 -0.01
C ILE A 165 1.33 0.08 1.05
N MET A 166 2.56 -0.23 0.71
CA MET A 166 3.67 -0.06 1.64
C MET A 166 3.71 1.40 2.13
N PRO A 167 3.74 1.64 3.45
CA PRO A 167 4.01 2.97 3.99
C PRO A 167 5.41 3.44 3.59
N GLY A 168 5.49 4.60 2.96
CA GLY A 168 6.73 5.34 2.72
C GLY A 168 7.26 5.99 3.99
#